data_AF-A0A3D2JSA8-F1
#
_entry.id   AF-A0A3D2JSA8-F1
#
_cell.length_a   1.000
_cell.length_b   1.000
_cell.length_c   1.000
_cell.angle_alpha   90.00
_cell.angle_beta   90.00
_cell.angle_gamma   90.00
#
_symmetry.space_group_name_H-M   'P 1'
#
loop_
_entity.id
_entity.type
_entity.pdbx_description
1 polymer ?
#
loop_
_entity_poly.entity_id
_entity_poly.type
_entity_poly.pdbx_seq_one_letter_code
_entity_poly.pdbx_strand_id
1 'polypeptide(L)'
;MSTTHATASGAVIRIALLRSTPVSPGLLAVLVCTLIGCSTADPVVIDRGEPKVVFIIVDGIPADVLETAPTPFIDELAGETGYARAYVGGEPGGASESPTVSAVGYNSLLTGTWANKHNGYSNAIEAPDYRYWDIFRIAKQQNASIRTALFSSWEDNRTKLIGEGLPEAGGQKLNYYFDGFENDEERFPHDEARQFIREIDALVSDEAASYISREGPDLSRVYLEFTDDIGHM
;
A
#
# COMPACT_ATOMS: atom_id res chain seq x y z
N MET A 1 23.60 31.87 -2.59
CA MET A 1 22.46 31.18 -3.23
C MET A 1 21.82 30.31 -2.16
N SER A 2 20.60 30.64 -1.77
CA SER A 2 19.87 29.96 -0.70
C SER A 2 19.33 28.64 -1.23
N THR A 3 19.86 27.51 -0.78
CA THR A 3 19.31 26.18 -1.05
C THR A 3 18.18 25.93 -0.06
N THR A 4 16.96 26.26 -0.46
CA THR A 4 15.75 25.76 0.19
C THR A 4 15.69 24.26 -0.06
N HIS A 5 16.09 23.45 0.92
CA HIS A 5 15.78 22.02 0.94
C HIS A 5 14.27 21.89 1.18
N ALA A 6 13.51 21.63 0.12
CA ALA A 6 12.09 21.37 0.22
C ALA A 6 11.90 19.98 0.84
N THR A 7 11.50 19.94 2.12
CA THR A 7 10.92 18.75 2.73
C THR A 7 9.52 18.55 2.17
N ALA A 8 9.29 17.50 1.37
CA ALA A 8 7.97 17.15 0.89
C ALA A 8 7.17 16.46 2.02
N SER A 9 5.97 16.98 2.31
CA SER A 9 5.03 16.39 3.26
C SER A 9 3.97 15.61 2.49
N GLY A 10 4.02 14.28 2.56
CA GLY A 10 2.95 13.42 2.03
C GLY A 10 1.82 13.25 3.04
N ALA A 11 0.68 12.74 2.60
CA ALA A 11 -0.41 12.30 3.48
C ALA A 11 -0.44 10.76 3.54
N VAL A 12 -0.71 10.20 4.71
CA VAL A 12 -0.91 8.76 4.92
C VAL A 12 -2.21 8.56 5.68
N ILE A 13 -3.09 7.72 5.12
CA ILE A 13 -4.26 7.24 5.84
C ILE A 13 -3.86 6.02 6.66
N ARG A 14 -3.88 6.15 7.98
CA ARG A 14 -3.68 5.06 8.92
C ARG A 14 -4.93 4.19 8.97
N ILE A 15 -4.90 3.05 8.28
CA ILE A 15 -5.84 1.96 8.57
C ILE A 15 -5.29 1.21 9.77
N ALA A 16 -5.85 1.48 10.95
CA ALA A 16 -5.56 0.71 12.14
C ALA A 16 -6.13 -0.71 11.97
N LEU A 17 -5.26 -1.70 11.77
CA LEU A 17 -5.61 -3.09 12.01
C LEU A 17 -6.00 -3.22 13.49
N LEU A 18 -7.30 -3.21 13.76
CA LEU A 18 -7.87 -3.58 15.05
C LEU A 18 -7.51 -5.04 15.32
N ARG A 19 -6.36 -5.27 15.97
CA ARG A 19 -6.06 -6.54 16.59
C ARG A 19 -7.07 -6.75 17.71
N SER A 20 -8.04 -7.63 17.52
CA SER A 20 -8.73 -8.25 18.65
C SER A 20 -7.71 -9.12 19.37
N THR A 21 -7.21 -8.64 20.52
CA THR A 21 -6.48 -9.53 21.44
C THR A 21 -7.50 -10.51 22.04
N PRO A 22 -7.36 -11.83 21.86
CA PRO A 22 -8.15 -12.76 22.66
C PRO A 22 -7.65 -12.67 24.10
N VAL A 23 -8.56 -12.31 25.01
CA VAL A 23 -8.30 -12.31 26.45
C VAL A 23 -8.02 -13.77 26.85
N SER A 24 -6.82 -14.04 27.35
CA SER A 24 -6.46 -15.36 27.89
C SER A 24 -7.07 -15.52 29.29
N PRO A 25 -7.95 -16.51 29.56
CA PRO A 25 -8.47 -16.74 30.89
C PRO A 25 -7.48 -17.62 31.66
N GLY A 26 -6.61 -16.99 32.44
CA GLY A 26 -5.57 -17.71 33.16
C GLY A 26 -5.03 -16.97 34.38
N LEU A 27 -5.87 -16.66 35.37
CA LEU A 27 -5.38 -16.59 36.74
C LEU A 27 -6.44 -17.05 37.75
N LEU A 28 -6.02 -18.10 38.47
CA LEU A 28 -6.65 -18.87 39.52
C LEU A 28 -7.36 -18.01 40.58
N ALA A 29 -8.68 -18.16 40.72
CA ALA A 29 -9.40 -17.84 41.95
C ALA A 29 -10.22 -19.07 42.36
N VAL A 30 -9.70 -19.81 43.34
CA VAL A 30 -10.44 -20.88 44.00
C VAL A 30 -11.56 -20.23 44.81
N LEU A 31 -12.79 -20.37 44.34
CA LEU A 31 -13.99 -20.13 45.15
C LEU A 31 -14.93 -21.33 44.96
N VAL A 32 -15.05 -22.11 46.03
CA VAL A 32 -16.01 -23.21 46.15
C VAL A 32 -17.41 -22.59 46.16
N CYS A 33 -18.21 -22.89 45.14
CA CYS A 33 -19.65 -22.62 45.15
C CYS A 33 -20.40 -23.77 44.46
N THR A 34 -21.50 -24.13 45.11
CA THR A 34 -22.33 -25.32 44.94
C THR A 34 -22.93 -25.53 43.55
N LEU A 35 -23.09 -26.81 43.20
CA LEU A 35 -23.74 -27.37 42.01
C LEU A 35 -25.13 -26.75 41.77
N ILE A 36 -25.20 -25.78 40.86
CA ILE A 36 -26.41 -25.44 40.12
C ILE A 36 -26.02 -25.50 38.65
N GLY A 37 -26.74 -26.29 37.86
CA GLY A 37 -26.50 -26.46 36.43
C GLY A 37 -26.62 -25.14 35.69
N CYS A 38 -25.50 -24.42 35.57
CA CYS A 38 -25.32 -23.36 34.60
C CYS A 38 -24.94 -24.01 33.28
N SER A 39 -25.87 -24.08 32.33
CA SER A 39 -25.50 -24.19 30.92
C SER A 39 -24.69 -22.94 30.60
N THR A 40 -23.37 -23.07 30.57
CA THR A 40 -22.50 -22.05 30.00
C THR A 40 -22.86 -22.00 28.52
N ALA A 41 -23.62 -20.97 28.12
CA ALA A 41 -23.74 -20.65 26.72
C ALA A 41 -22.31 -20.43 26.21
N ASP A 42 -21.88 -21.25 25.25
CA ASP A 42 -20.58 -21.07 24.63
C ASP A 42 -20.50 -19.63 24.12
N PRO A 43 -19.38 -18.92 24.35
CA PRO A 43 -19.23 -17.57 23.82
C PRO A 43 -19.46 -17.63 22.31
N VAL A 44 -20.42 -16.85 21.83
CA VAL A 44 -20.63 -16.67 20.39
C VAL A 44 -19.39 -15.97 19.85
N VAL A 45 -18.45 -16.76 19.33
CA VAL A 45 -17.32 -16.25 18.56
C VAL A 45 -17.91 -15.78 17.24
N ILE A 46 -18.11 -14.47 17.12
CA ILE A 46 -18.38 -13.85 15.82
C ILE A 46 -17.08 -13.98 15.02
N ASP A 47 -17.02 -14.93 14.10
CA ASP A 47 -15.98 -14.99 13.09
C ASP A 47 -16.14 -13.76 12.19
N ARG A 48 -15.29 -12.75 12.40
CA ARG A 48 -15.28 -11.53 11.59
C ARG A 48 -14.49 -11.72 10.29
N GLY A 49 -14.05 -12.95 9.99
CA GLY A 49 -13.11 -13.25 8.93
C GLY A 49 -11.69 -12.80 9.28
N GLU A 50 -10.73 -13.29 8.50
CA GLU A 50 -9.35 -12.82 8.59
C GLU A 50 -9.26 -11.38 8.03
N PRO A 51 -8.63 -10.44 8.76
CA PRO A 51 -8.44 -9.08 8.27
C PRO A 51 -7.71 -9.05 6.92
N LYS A 52 -8.23 -8.27 5.98
CA LYS A 52 -7.64 -8.03 4.65
C LYS A 52 -6.98 -6.66 4.62
N VAL A 53 -5.95 -6.48 3.81
CA VAL A 53 -5.20 -5.23 3.70
C VAL A 53 -5.14 -4.76 2.24
N VAL A 54 -5.42 -3.47 2.02
CA VAL A 54 -5.27 -2.81 0.72
C VAL A 54 -4.40 -1.57 0.91
N PHE A 55 -3.27 -1.50 0.19
CA PHE A 55 -2.44 -0.31 0.09
C PHE A 55 -2.82 0.45 -1.17
N ILE A 56 -3.32 1.68 -1.02
CA ILE A 56 -3.65 2.56 -2.14
C ILE A 56 -2.61 3.68 -2.18
N ILE A 57 -1.97 3.84 -3.33
CA ILE A 57 -1.03 4.92 -3.61
C ILE A 57 -1.65 5.77 -4.70
N VAL A 58 -1.82 7.05 -4.41
CA VAL A 58 -2.28 8.06 -5.36
C VAL A 58 -1.13 9.06 -5.51
N ASP A 59 -0.50 9.08 -6.68
CA ASP A 59 0.78 9.76 -6.91
C ASP A 59 0.64 11.29 -6.84
N GLY A 60 1.68 11.97 -6.37
CA GLY A 60 1.83 13.40 -6.54
C GLY A 60 0.86 14.29 -5.75
N ILE A 61 0.04 13.76 -4.83
CA ILE A 61 -0.89 14.58 -4.05
C ILE A 61 -0.18 15.26 -2.86
N PRO A 62 -0.06 16.60 -2.86
CA PRO A 62 0.45 17.33 -1.71
C PRO A 62 -0.55 17.30 -0.54
N ALA A 63 -0.06 17.21 0.70
CA ALA A 63 -0.91 17.14 1.87
C ALA A 63 -1.87 18.34 2.02
N ASP A 64 -1.41 19.55 1.68
CA ASP A 64 -2.21 20.79 1.73
C ASP A 64 -3.33 20.83 0.67
N VAL A 65 -3.11 20.24 -0.51
CA VAL A 65 -4.17 20.07 -1.51
C VAL A 65 -5.24 19.11 -1.01
N LEU A 66 -4.83 17.97 -0.44
CA LEU A 66 -5.77 16.99 0.13
C LEU A 66 -6.59 17.58 1.29
N GLU A 67 -5.98 18.42 2.13
CA GLU A 67 -6.64 19.06 3.28
C GLU A 67 -7.64 20.17 2.90
N THR A 68 -7.59 20.66 1.65
CA THR A 68 -8.42 21.78 1.19
C THR A 68 -9.44 21.39 0.13
N ALA A 69 -9.19 20.30 -0.62
CA ALA A 69 -10.10 19.77 -1.62
C ALA A 69 -11.30 19.02 -0.96
N PRO A 70 -12.48 19.03 -1.59
CA PRO A 70 -13.60 18.22 -1.13
C PRO A 70 -13.37 16.74 -1.46
N THR A 71 -13.08 15.92 -0.45
CA THR A 71 -12.75 14.49 -0.64
C THR A 71 -13.63 13.56 0.20
N PRO A 72 -14.96 13.56 0.01
CA PRO A 72 -15.90 12.93 0.94
C PRO A 72 -15.63 11.44 1.22
N PHE A 73 -15.16 10.69 0.23
CA PHE A 73 -14.82 9.27 0.41
C PHE A 73 -13.48 9.07 1.15
N ILE A 74 -12.51 9.95 0.96
CA ILE A 74 -11.25 9.93 1.73
C ILE A 74 -11.52 10.38 3.16
N ASP A 75 -12.37 11.39 3.34
CA ASP A 75 -12.79 11.90 4.64
C ASP A 75 -13.53 10.80 5.43
N GLU A 76 -14.40 10.04 4.76
CA GLU A 76 -15.08 8.87 5.34
C GLU A 76 -14.08 7.78 5.74
N LEU A 77 -13.12 7.45 4.88
CA LEU A 77 -12.07 6.46 5.18
C LEU A 77 -11.15 6.88 6.32
N ALA A 78 -10.79 8.17 6.37
CA ALA A 78 -9.96 8.73 7.42
C ALA A 78 -10.69 8.77 8.77
N GLY A 79 -11.99 9.08 8.78
CA GLY A 79 -12.73 9.32 10.01
C GLY A 79 -12.04 10.37 10.89
N GLU A 80 -12.11 10.20 12.22
CA GLU A 80 -11.55 11.19 13.15
C GLU A 80 -10.02 11.11 13.32
N THR A 81 -9.42 9.93 13.15
CA THR A 81 -8.01 9.68 13.52
C THR A 81 -7.18 8.98 12.45
N GLY A 82 -7.79 8.69 11.30
CA GLY A 82 -7.16 7.93 10.23
C GLY A 82 -6.29 8.77 9.32
N TYR A 83 -6.29 10.10 9.40
CA TYR A 83 -5.37 10.94 8.63
C TYR A 83 -4.11 11.32 9.42
N ALA A 84 -2.94 11.20 8.79
CA ALA A 84 -1.70 11.75 9.31
C ALA A 84 -0.79 12.23 8.17
N ARG A 85 -0.05 13.31 8.40
CA ARG A 85 1.07 13.68 7.53
C ARG A 85 2.23 12.70 7.72
N ALA A 86 2.89 12.36 6.62
CA ALA A 86 4.08 11.52 6.60
C ALA A 86 5.28 12.29 6.05
N TYR A 87 6.44 11.99 6.63
CA TYR A 87 7.71 12.50 6.16
C TYR A 87 8.34 11.51 5.18
N VAL A 88 8.73 12.00 4.01
CA VAL A 88 9.44 11.23 2.97
C VAL A 88 10.78 11.91 2.67
N GLY A 89 11.70 11.16 2.06
CA GLY A 89 13.00 11.70 1.61
C GLY A 89 14.18 11.52 2.59
N GLY A 90 13.95 10.98 3.79
CA GLY A 90 15.01 10.72 4.78
C GLY A 90 15.70 11.99 5.31
N GLU A 91 16.72 11.83 6.15
CA GLU A 91 17.49 12.95 6.71
C GLU A 91 18.31 13.69 5.63
N PRO A 92 18.11 15.01 5.42
CA PRO A 92 18.88 15.80 4.46
C PRO A 92 20.38 15.80 4.78
N GLY A 93 21.23 15.54 3.80
CA GLY A 93 22.69 15.40 3.96
C GLY A 93 23.12 14.13 4.72
N GLY A 94 22.18 13.31 5.16
CA GLY A 94 22.41 12.08 5.90
C GLY A 94 22.45 10.85 5.00
N ALA A 95 22.79 9.70 5.58
CA ALA A 95 22.86 8.44 4.84
C ALA A 95 21.49 7.99 4.27
N SER A 96 20.38 8.45 4.84
CA SER A 96 19.02 8.15 4.38
C SER A 96 18.47 9.13 3.35
N GLU A 97 19.21 10.19 3.00
CA GLU A 97 18.74 11.18 2.03
C GLU A 97 18.29 10.49 0.75
N SER A 98 17.04 10.73 0.38
CA SER A 98 16.33 10.06 -0.70
C SER A 98 15.60 11.12 -1.52
N PRO A 99 15.73 11.11 -2.86
CA PRO A 99 14.91 11.97 -3.72
C PRO A 99 13.42 11.73 -3.49
N THR A 100 12.62 12.79 -3.43
CA THR A 100 11.16 12.71 -3.30
C THR A 100 10.52 12.55 -4.68
N VAL A 101 10.80 11.42 -5.33
CA VAL A 101 10.23 11.02 -6.64
C VAL A 101 9.51 9.68 -6.49
N SER A 102 8.52 9.42 -7.33
CA SER A 102 7.55 8.34 -7.23
C SER A 102 8.17 6.98 -6.86
N ALA A 103 9.06 6.44 -7.70
CA ALA A 103 9.67 5.13 -7.49
C ALA A 103 10.41 5.02 -6.14
N VAL A 104 11.08 6.09 -5.71
CA VAL A 104 11.89 6.12 -4.48
C VAL A 104 10.97 6.06 -3.26
N GLY A 105 9.94 6.90 -3.24
CA GLY A 105 8.95 6.91 -2.15
C GLY A 105 8.21 5.57 -2.03
N TYR A 106 7.83 4.98 -3.15
CA TYR A 106 7.10 3.69 -3.14
C TYR A 106 7.96 2.54 -2.70
N ASN A 107 9.21 2.50 -3.15
CA ASN A 107 10.12 1.46 -2.72
C ASN A 107 10.46 1.60 -1.23
N SER A 108 10.50 2.83 -0.71
CA SER A 108 10.62 3.07 0.73
C SER A 108 9.41 2.52 1.50
N LEU A 109 8.20 2.71 0.98
CA LEU A 109 6.96 2.16 1.58
C LEU A 109 6.91 0.62 1.51
N LEU A 110 7.31 0.04 0.37
CA LEU A 110 7.31 -1.42 0.17
C LEU A 110 8.30 -2.14 1.08
N THR A 111 9.48 -1.54 1.30
CA THR A 111 10.58 -2.19 2.01
C THR A 111 10.73 -1.74 3.47
N GLY A 112 10.11 -0.61 3.84
CA GLY A 112 10.36 0.05 5.14
C GLY A 112 11.78 0.59 5.28
N THR A 113 12.45 0.90 4.16
CA THR A 113 13.83 1.40 4.13
C THR A 113 13.95 2.68 3.29
N TRP A 114 15.15 3.27 3.20
CA TRP A 114 15.42 4.47 2.40
C TRP A 114 16.24 4.13 1.14
N ALA A 115 16.46 5.12 0.25
CA ALA A 115 17.15 4.95 -1.03
C ALA A 115 18.51 4.26 -0.94
N ASN A 116 19.26 4.54 0.13
CA ASN A 116 20.55 3.91 0.42
C ASN A 116 20.50 2.40 0.67
N LYS A 117 19.31 1.85 0.91
CA LYS A 117 19.07 0.42 1.14
C LYS A 117 18.50 -0.21 -0.13
N HIS A 118 17.35 0.24 -0.57
CA HIS A 118 16.67 -0.37 -1.72
C HIS A 118 17.26 0.03 -3.09
N ASN A 119 18.27 0.92 -3.09
CA ASN A 119 19.03 1.38 -4.27
C ASN A 119 18.18 2.02 -5.38
N GLY A 120 17.10 2.72 -4.98
CA GLY A 120 16.25 3.47 -5.89
C GLY A 120 16.49 4.95 -5.71
N TYR A 121 16.91 5.66 -6.77
CA TYR A 121 17.19 7.10 -6.75
C TYR A 121 16.49 7.88 -7.88
N SER A 122 15.74 7.20 -8.74
CA SER A 122 15.00 7.79 -9.86
C SER A 122 13.85 6.88 -10.30
N ASN A 123 12.99 7.38 -11.18
CA ASN A 123 11.91 6.61 -11.80
C ASN A 123 12.41 5.64 -12.90
N ALA A 124 13.71 5.62 -13.23
CA ALA A 124 14.27 4.66 -14.19
C ALA A 124 14.40 3.23 -13.62
N ILE A 125 14.51 3.11 -12.29
CA ILE A 125 14.58 1.83 -11.56
C ILE A 125 15.67 0.89 -12.13
N GLU A 126 16.91 1.38 -12.18
CA GLU A 126 17.99 0.70 -12.92
C GLU A 126 18.52 -0.57 -12.24
N ALA A 127 18.66 -0.56 -10.91
CA ALA A 127 19.25 -1.66 -10.15
C ALA A 127 18.66 -1.81 -8.73
N PRO A 128 17.39 -2.21 -8.58
CA PRO A 128 16.79 -2.43 -7.26
C PRO A 128 17.60 -3.43 -6.42
N ASP A 129 17.76 -3.14 -5.12
CA ASP A 129 18.38 -4.07 -4.18
C ASP A 129 17.33 -4.92 -3.46
N TYR A 130 16.99 -6.06 -4.07
CA TYR A 130 15.99 -6.99 -3.54
C TYR A 130 16.40 -7.75 -2.26
N ARG A 131 17.59 -7.49 -1.72
CA ARG A 131 17.94 -8.00 -0.38
C ARG A 131 17.08 -7.35 0.70
N TYR A 132 16.54 -6.16 0.43
CA TYR A 132 15.52 -5.52 1.25
C TYR A 132 14.15 -5.95 0.74
N TRP A 133 13.47 -6.76 1.55
CA TRP A 133 12.27 -7.46 1.10
C TRP A 133 11.08 -6.51 1.08
N ASP A 134 10.29 -6.60 0.01
CA ASP A 134 8.97 -5.98 -0.04
C ASP A 134 7.96 -6.72 0.85
N ILE A 135 6.85 -6.05 1.15
CA ILE A 135 5.75 -6.58 1.96
C ILE A 135 5.13 -7.87 1.41
N PHE A 136 5.13 -8.10 0.08
CA PHE A 136 4.56 -9.31 -0.51
C PHE A 136 5.45 -10.51 -0.25
N ARG A 137 6.77 -10.32 -0.38
CA ARG A 137 7.76 -11.35 -0.04
C ARG A 137 7.67 -11.73 1.43
N ILE A 138 7.56 -10.74 2.31
CA ILE A 138 7.39 -10.96 3.75
C ILE A 138 6.09 -11.76 4.00
N ALA A 139 4.97 -11.37 3.39
CA ALA A 139 3.70 -12.06 3.55
C ALA A 139 3.77 -13.52 3.08
N LYS A 140 4.28 -13.78 1.87
CA LYS A 140 4.44 -15.14 1.34
C LYS A 140 5.40 -16.00 2.14
N GLN A 141 6.46 -15.41 2.70
CA GLN A 141 7.39 -16.13 3.56
C GLN A 141 6.75 -16.52 4.90
N GLN A 142 5.89 -15.66 5.46
CA GLN A 142 5.16 -15.96 6.70
C GLN A 142 4.10 -17.04 6.47
N ASN A 143 3.34 -16.93 5.38
CA ASN A 143 2.36 -17.92 4.99
C ASN A 143 2.19 -17.95 3.46
N ALA A 144 2.59 -19.06 2.84
CA ALA A 144 2.49 -19.25 1.40
C ALA A 144 1.04 -19.22 0.88
N SER A 145 0.04 -19.46 1.74
CA SER A 145 -1.38 -19.42 1.37
C SER A 145 -1.95 -18.00 1.25
N ILE A 146 -1.24 -16.98 1.73
CA ILE A 146 -1.68 -15.58 1.62
C ILE A 146 -1.90 -15.23 0.15
N ARG A 147 -3.11 -14.79 -0.20
CA ARG A 147 -3.49 -14.36 -1.54
C ARG A 147 -3.15 -12.89 -1.74
N THR A 148 -2.38 -12.61 -2.79
CA THR A 148 -1.85 -11.27 -3.08
C THR A 148 -2.32 -10.76 -4.43
N ALA A 149 -2.61 -9.46 -4.53
CA ALA A 149 -3.02 -8.83 -5.78
C ALA A 149 -2.36 -7.46 -6.00
N LEU A 150 -2.13 -7.11 -7.26
CA LEU A 150 -1.61 -5.79 -7.66
C LEU A 150 -2.47 -5.19 -8.77
N PHE A 151 -2.79 -3.91 -8.65
CA PHE A 151 -3.51 -3.12 -9.63
C PHE A 151 -2.70 -1.85 -9.84
N SER A 152 -2.25 -1.56 -11.06
CA SER A 152 -1.30 -0.45 -11.26
C SER A 152 -1.45 0.16 -12.64
N SER A 153 -1.45 1.49 -12.68
CA SER A 153 -1.34 2.26 -13.92
C SER A 153 0.08 2.27 -14.52
N TRP A 154 1.08 1.81 -13.75
CA TRP A 154 2.48 1.73 -14.16
C TRP A 154 3.07 0.35 -13.89
N GLU A 155 3.45 -0.37 -14.95
CA GLU A 155 3.92 -1.77 -14.94
C GLU A 155 5.20 -1.97 -14.13
N ASP A 156 6.11 -0.99 -14.11
CA ASP A 156 7.37 -1.12 -13.38
C ASP A 156 7.16 -1.29 -11.87
N ASN A 157 5.98 -0.93 -11.33
CA ASN A 157 5.62 -1.28 -9.96
C ASN A 157 5.68 -2.79 -9.71
N ARG A 158 5.24 -3.61 -10.67
CA ARG A 158 5.29 -5.07 -10.60
C ARG A 158 6.64 -5.60 -11.04
N THR A 159 7.09 -5.22 -12.23
CA THR A 159 8.25 -5.87 -12.87
C THR A 159 9.58 -5.45 -12.25
N LYS A 160 9.70 -4.21 -11.75
CA LYS A 160 10.95 -3.68 -11.21
C LYS A 160 10.89 -3.38 -9.72
N LEU A 161 9.89 -2.66 -9.21
CA LEU A 161 9.85 -2.34 -7.77
C LEU A 161 9.64 -3.60 -6.92
N ILE A 162 8.63 -4.40 -7.24
CA ILE A 162 8.38 -5.68 -6.57
C ILE A 162 9.27 -6.80 -7.14
N GLY A 163 9.76 -6.65 -8.37
CA GLY A 163 10.58 -7.69 -9.01
C GLY A 163 9.81 -9.01 -9.17
N GLU A 164 8.53 -8.95 -9.56
CA GLU A 164 7.68 -10.14 -9.64
C GLU A 164 8.28 -11.18 -10.58
N GLY A 165 8.41 -12.42 -10.10
CA GLY A 165 8.99 -13.53 -10.84
C GLY A 165 10.53 -13.63 -10.80
N LEU A 166 11.24 -12.59 -10.35
CA LEU A 166 12.70 -12.63 -10.23
C LEU A 166 13.13 -13.50 -9.03
N PRO A 167 14.02 -14.50 -9.21
CA PRO A 167 14.50 -15.34 -8.11
C PRO A 167 15.10 -14.54 -6.93
N GLU A 168 15.89 -13.52 -7.24
CA GLU A 168 16.52 -12.62 -6.28
C GLU A 168 15.50 -11.80 -5.46
N ALA A 169 14.34 -11.52 -6.06
CA ALA A 169 13.23 -10.81 -5.43
C ALA A 169 12.21 -11.74 -4.75
N GLY A 170 12.53 -13.02 -4.57
CA GLY A 170 11.64 -13.98 -3.91
C GLY A 170 10.66 -14.68 -4.85
N GLY A 171 10.87 -14.59 -6.17
CA GLY A 171 10.13 -15.32 -7.18
C GLY A 171 8.71 -14.82 -7.38
N GLN A 172 7.78 -15.76 -7.56
CA GLN A 172 6.35 -15.48 -7.77
C GLN A 172 5.68 -15.12 -6.43
N LYS A 173 5.37 -13.84 -6.24
CA LYS A 173 4.78 -13.31 -5.01
C LYS A 173 3.33 -12.87 -5.20
N LEU A 174 2.86 -12.68 -6.43
CA LEU A 174 1.50 -12.23 -6.75
C LEU A 174 0.62 -13.39 -7.22
N ASN A 175 -0.62 -13.44 -6.74
CA ASN A 175 -1.63 -14.38 -7.26
C ASN A 175 -2.42 -13.78 -8.42
N TYR A 176 -2.51 -12.46 -8.47
CA TYR A 176 -3.19 -11.73 -9.53
C TYR A 176 -2.52 -10.37 -9.73
N TYR A 177 -2.48 -9.91 -10.96
CA TYR A 177 -2.08 -8.54 -11.28
C TYR A 177 -2.89 -8.01 -12.46
N PHE A 178 -3.08 -6.70 -12.48
CA PHE A 178 -3.79 -5.97 -13.51
C PHE A 178 -3.09 -4.63 -13.75
N ASP A 179 -2.22 -4.58 -14.76
CA ASP A 179 -1.33 -3.47 -15.09
C ASP A 179 -0.88 -3.52 -16.57
N GLY A 180 -0.01 -2.58 -16.97
CA GLY A 180 0.63 -2.56 -18.29
C GLY A 180 -0.14 -1.80 -19.38
N PHE A 181 -1.24 -1.14 -19.02
CA PHE A 181 -2.10 -0.41 -19.95
C PHE A 181 -1.46 0.87 -20.49
N GLU A 182 -0.47 1.42 -19.80
CA GLU A 182 0.29 2.57 -20.28
C GLU A 182 1.09 2.24 -21.55
N ASN A 183 1.37 0.95 -21.80
CA ASN A 183 2.03 0.45 -23.00
C ASN A 183 1.05 0.09 -24.13
N ASP A 184 -0.26 0.12 -23.87
CA ASP A 184 -1.32 -0.19 -24.85
C ASP A 184 -1.81 1.10 -25.54
N GLU A 185 -0.95 1.67 -26.39
CA GLU A 185 -1.23 2.92 -27.12
C GLU A 185 -2.40 2.79 -28.12
N GLU A 186 -2.78 1.58 -28.52
CA GLU A 186 -3.94 1.38 -29.40
C GLU A 186 -5.24 1.62 -28.61
N ARG A 187 -5.32 1.08 -27.39
CA ARG A 187 -6.50 1.25 -26.52
C ARG A 187 -6.50 2.58 -25.79
N PHE A 188 -5.32 3.08 -25.42
CA PHE A 188 -5.10 4.30 -24.66
C PHE A 188 -4.14 5.23 -25.42
N PRO A 189 -4.58 5.89 -26.49
CA PRO A 189 -3.72 6.77 -27.28
C PRO A 189 -3.17 7.91 -26.42
N HIS A 190 -1.85 8.08 -26.42
CA HIS A 190 -1.21 9.10 -25.60
C HIS A 190 -1.52 10.50 -26.12
N ASP A 191 -1.92 11.39 -25.21
CA ASP A 191 -2.22 12.78 -25.49
C ASP A 191 -1.44 13.72 -24.55
N GLU A 192 -1.20 14.96 -24.98
CA GLU A 192 -0.47 15.95 -24.19
C GLU A 192 -1.17 16.32 -22.87
N ALA A 193 -2.49 16.15 -22.80
CA ALA A 193 -3.27 16.40 -21.59
C ALA A 193 -3.35 15.18 -20.65
N ARG A 194 -2.57 14.12 -20.96
CA ARG A 194 -2.45 12.88 -20.19
C ARG A 194 -3.80 12.25 -19.82
N GLN A 195 -4.84 12.45 -20.64
CA GLN A 195 -6.18 11.91 -20.36
C GLN A 195 -6.18 10.38 -20.38
N PHE A 196 -5.33 9.77 -21.19
CA PHE A 196 -5.16 8.33 -21.18
C PHE A 196 -4.78 7.75 -19.80
N ILE A 197 -3.97 8.44 -18.99
CA ILE A 197 -3.64 7.98 -17.62
C ILE A 197 -4.86 8.07 -16.71
N ARG A 198 -5.71 9.09 -16.86
CA ARG A 198 -6.99 9.15 -16.14
C ARG A 198 -7.89 7.96 -16.46
N GLU A 199 -7.94 7.57 -17.74
CA GLU A 199 -8.73 6.43 -18.19
C GLU A 199 -8.17 5.10 -17.67
N ILE A 200 -6.84 4.97 -17.64
CA ILE A 200 -6.14 3.82 -17.05
C ILE A 200 -6.39 3.75 -15.54
N ASP A 201 -6.23 4.85 -14.81
CA ASP A 201 -6.51 4.92 -13.36
C ASP A 201 -7.95 4.51 -13.04
N ALA A 202 -8.91 4.96 -13.85
CA ALA A 202 -10.32 4.56 -13.70
C ALA A 202 -10.51 3.05 -13.93
N LEU A 203 -9.93 2.51 -15.01
CA LEU A 203 -9.98 1.08 -15.30
C LEU A 203 -9.34 0.24 -14.19
N VAL A 204 -8.17 0.64 -13.70
CA VAL A 204 -7.43 -0.02 -12.62
C VAL A 204 -8.23 0.01 -11.33
N SER A 205 -8.88 1.14 -11.02
CA SER A 205 -9.72 1.31 -9.83
C SER A 205 -10.97 0.42 -9.88
N ASP A 206 -11.63 0.34 -11.04
CA ASP A 206 -12.81 -0.49 -11.24
C ASP A 206 -12.49 -2.00 -11.10
N GLU A 207 -11.39 -2.46 -11.71
CA GLU A 207 -10.96 -3.86 -11.56
C GLU A 207 -10.50 -4.15 -10.13
N ALA A 208 -9.80 -3.23 -9.47
CA ALA A 208 -9.42 -3.38 -8.07
C ALA A 208 -10.66 -3.57 -7.17
N ALA A 209 -11.67 -2.70 -7.29
CA ALA A 209 -12.89 -2.80 -6.50
C ALA A 209 -13.64 -4.11 -6.79
N SER A 210 -13.80 -4.47 -8.07
CA SER A 210 -14.45 -5.69 -8.52
C SER A 210 -13.75 -6.95 -8.00
N TYR A 211 -12.44 -7.06 -8.23
CA TYR A 211 -11.65 -8.22 -7.83
C TYR A 211 -11.57 -8.35 -6.31
N ILE A 212 -11.31 -7.25 -5.58
CA ILE A 212 -11.24 -7.29 -4.11
C ILE A 212 -12.58 -7.75 -3.52
N SER A 213 -13.70 -7.23 -4.02
CA SER A 213 -15.03 -7.64 -3.54
C SER A 213 -15.35 -9.10 -3.86
N ARG A 214 -14.91 -9.61 -5.00
CA ARG A 214 -15.24 -10.96 -5.47
C ARG A 214 -14.33 -12.04 -4.88
N GLU A 215 -13.04 -11.75 -4.78
CA GLU A 215 -11.98 -12.73 -4.48
C GLU A 215 -11.35 -12.57 -3.10
N GLY A 216 -11.49 -11.40 -2.45
CA GLY A 216 -11.01 -11.15 -1.09
C GLY A 216 -9.53 -11.49 -0.84
N PRO A 217 -8.58 -10.99 -1.67
CA PRO A 217 -7.14 -11.18 -1.42
C PRO A 217 -6.75 -10.61 -0.04
N ASP A 218 -5.79 -11.26 0.61
CA ASP A 218 -5.31 -10.90 1.95
C ASP A 218 -4.47 -9.61 1.92
N LEU A 219 -3.72 -9.40 0.84
CA LEU A 219 -2.87 -8.24 0.64
C LEU A 219 -2.97 -7.74 -0.81
N SER A 220 -3.50 -6.54 -0.98
CA SER A 220 -3.59 -5.85 -2.27
C SER A 220 -2.79 -4.56 -2.30
N ARG A 221 -2.30 -4.20 -3.49
CA ARG A 221 -1.77 -2.86 -3.77
C ARG A 221 -2.45 -2.26 -4.98
N VAL A 222 -2.82 -0.99 -4.87
CA VAL A 222 -3.38 -0.16 -5.94
C VAL A 222 -2.45 1.04 -6.13
N TYR A 223 -2.07 1.33 -7.37
CA TYR A 223 -1.29 2.51 -7.74
C TYR A 223 -1.99 3.29 -8.86
N LEU A 224 -2.14 4.60 -8.66
CA LEU A 224 -2.82 5.54 -9.55
C LEU A 224 -1.90 6.75 -9.79
N GLU A 225 -1.72 7.13 -11.06
CA GLU A 225 -0.69 8.08 -11.53
C GLU A 225 -1.23 9.48 -11.86
N PHE A 226 -2.50 9.60 -12.23
CA PHE A 226 -3.03 10.78 -12.92
C PHE A 226 -2.81 12.10 -12.19
N THR A 227 -2.87 12.09 -10.86
CA THR A 227 -2.69 13.32 -10.06
C THR A 227 -1.28 13.89 -10.12
N ASP A 228 -0.25 13.04 -10.27
CA ASP A 228 1.14 13.49 -10.44
C ASP A 228 1.35 14.10 -11.83
N ASP A 229 0.81 13.46 -12.86
CA ASP A 229 0.84 13.97 -14.22
C ASP A 229 0.26 15.38 -14.33
N ILE A 230 -0.94 15.58 -13.78
CA ILE A 230 -1.58 16.89 -13.78
C ILE A 230 -0.80 17.89 -12.92
N GLY A 231 -0.16 17.44 -11.84
CA GLY A 231 0.72 18.27 -11.01
C GLY A 231 2.00 18.72 -11.73
N HIS A 232 2.42 18.02 -12.79
CA HIS A 232 3.60 18.32 -13.59
C HIS A 232 3.35 19.19 -14.83
N MET A 233 2.08 19.48 -15.15
CA MET A 233 1.65 20.30 -16.29
C MET A 233 1.66 21.82 -16.02
#